data_AF-A0AAZ1XRV3-F1
#
_entry.id   AF-A0AAZ1XRV3-F1
#
_cell.length_a   1.000
_cell.length_b   1.000
_cell.length_c   1.000
_cell.angle_alpha   90.00
_cell.angle_beta   90.00
_cell.angle_gamma   90.00
#
_symmetry.space_group_name_H-M   'P 1'
#
loop_
_entity.id
_entity.type
_entity.pdbx_description
1 polymer ?
#
loop_
_entity_poly.entity_id
_entity_poly.type
_entity_poly.pdbx_seq_one_letter_code
_entity_poly.pdbx_strand_id
1 'polypeptide(L)'
;MERILLCVCCFSGWFVSTCCPRQYHYVDDAKTWTEAQSYCQQTHTDLASIENTEEMKQLNSTVSSAAHSSELWIGLYSQIRWRWSDGLTGSGADYRNWDTSEYEPDFYSGVQFCVSSLEGKWWDFQCREKLQFICYRGSQMNPEFDLVDKEMSWSDARRYCRENFLDLATVKNPGENQQVHEKAQSKRVWIGLHREPHIYWSDGTKYSFSNWASGMNPFRGMSKICAALTRSGEWKTLSCETRLPFVCYSLPTPVKRQVVKLTVHVEDPPVDLNDSAVKAELLTRASSHSPPLHSHRLYVYQFPDFE
;
A
#
# COMPACT_ATOMS: atom_id res chain seq x y z
N MET A 1 -45.41 -9.94 -9.16
CA MET A 1 -44.17 -10.64 -9.56
C MET A 1 -43.01 -9.81 -9.07
N GLU A 2 -42.28 -10.29 -8.06
CA GLU A 2 -41.04 -9.64 -7.62
C GLU A 2 -40.00 -9.74 -8.75
N ARG A 3 -39.42 -8.61 -9.16
CA ARG A 3 -38.28 -8.58 -10.09
C ARG A 3 -37.10 -7.96 -9.37
N ILE A 4 -36.03 -8.72 -9.24
CA ILE A 4 -34.78 -8.30 -8.59
C ILE A 4 -33.93 -7.58 -9.64
N LEU A 5 -33.67 -6.28 -9.45
CA LEU A 5 -32.75 -5.52 -10.29
C LEU A 5 -31.36 -5.51 -9.64
N LEU A 6 -30.33 -5.96 -10.36
CA LEU A 6 -28.92 -5.83 -9.96
C LEU A 6 -28.35 -4.57 -10.62
N CYS A 7 -28.12 -3.50 -9.84
CA CYS A 7 -27.41 -2.31 -10.31
C CYS A 7 -25.89 -2.51 -10.13
N VAL A 8 -25.13 -2.44 -11.23
CA VAL A 8 -23.66 -2.53 -11.24
C VAL A 8 -23.08 -1.17 -11.61
N CYS A 9 -22.32 -0.55 -10.70
CA CYS A 9 -21.53 0.65 -11.00
C CYS A 9 -20.21 0.25 -11.67
N CYS A 10 -20.06 0.54 -12.97
CA CYS A 10 -18.78 0.41 -13.68
C CYS A 10 -18.26 1.81 -14.06
N PHE A 11 -16.96 2.03 -13.93
CA PHE A 11 -16.25 3.07 -14.67
C PHE A 11 -15.71 2.45 -15.96
N SER A 12 -15.74 3.20 -17.04
CA SER A 12 -15.53 2.79 -18.44
C SER A 12 -14.35 1.85 -18.74
N GLY A 13 -14.56 1.01 -19.77
CA GLY A 13 -13.51 0.42 -20.61
C GLY A 13 -13.00 -0.92 -20.08
N TRP A 14 -12.73 -1.86 -20.98
CA TRP A 14 -12.06 -3.11 -20.65
C TRP A 14 -10.70 -2.85 -20.01
N PHE A 15 -10.67 -2.79 -18.69
CA PHE A 15 -9.54 -3.19 -17.87
C PHE A 15 -10.15 -3.90 -16.68
N VAL A 16 -9.83 -5.18 -16.54
CA VAL A 16 -10.05 -5.93 -15.31
C VAL A 16 -9.09 -5.36 -14.27
N SER A 17 -9.34 -4.13 -13.80
CA SER A 17 -8.70 -3.60 -12.61
C SER A 17 -9.61 -3.91 -11.42
N THR A 18 -9.86 -5.20 -11.22
CA THR A 18 -9.81 -5.70 -9.85
C THR A 18 -8.46 -5.24 -9.34
N CYS A 19 -8.45 -4.30 -8.38
CA CYS A 19 -7.36 -4.21 -7.42
C CYS A 19 -7.16 -5.64 -6.91
N CYS A 20 -6.22 -6.38 -7.51
CA CYS A 20 -6.11 -7.79 -7.24
C CYS A 20 -5.75 -7.91 -5.76
N PRO A 21 -6.60 -8.52 -4.91
CA PRO A 21 -6.17 -8.85 -3.56
C PRO A 21 -4.86 -9.63 -3.67
N ARG A 22 -3.94 -9.42 -2.72
CA ARG A 22 -2.66 -10.12 -2.70
C ARG A 22 -2.91 -11.62 -2.92
N GLN A 23 -2.40 -12.17 -4.00
CA GLN A 23 -2.47 -13.59 -4.28
C GLN A 23 -1.25 -14.24 -3.64
N TYR A 24 -1.47 -15.02 -2.60
CA TYR A 24 -0.40 -15.72 -1.92
C TYR A 24 0.04 -16.97 -2.69
N HIS A 25 1.34 -17.27 -2.64
CA HIS A 25 1.97 -18.38 -3.33
C HIS A 25 2.96 -19.07 -2.38
N TYR A 26 2.60 -20.27 -1.93
CA TYR A 26 3.49 -21.13 -1.15
C TYR A 26 4.64 -21.64 -2.04
N VAL A 27 5.85 -21.63 -1.49
CA VAL A 27 7.05 -22.13 -2.17
C VAL A 27 7.67 -23.24 -1.33
N ASP A 28 7.68 -24.45 -1.89
CA ASP A 28 8.21 -25.66 -1.25
C ASP A 28 9.74 -25.77 -1.39
N ASP A 29 10.45 -24.74 -0.94
CA ASP A 29 11.91 -24.68 -0.95
C ASP A 29 12.41 -23.98 0.31
N ALA A 30 13.32 -24.61 1.05
CA ALA A 30 13.81 -24.08 2.32
C ALA A 30 14.96 -23.08 2.07
N LYS A 31 14.75 -21.83 2.43
CA LYS A 31 15.70 -20.73 2.21
C LYS A 31 15.87 -19.86 3.45
N THR A 32 17.02 -19.20 3.56
CA THR A 32 17.16 -18.10 4.54
C THR A 32 16.21 -16.97 4.17
N TRP A 33 15.86 -16.11 5.12
CA TRP A 33 14.89 -15.05 4.88
C TRP A 33 15.28 -14.14 3.70
N THR A 34 16.57 -13.76 3.61
CA THR A 34 17.08 -12.92 2.51
C THR A 34 17.06 -13.64 1.16
N GLU A 35 17.36 -14.94 1.13
CA GLU A 35 17.28 -15.75 -0.09
C GLU A 35 15.82 -15.93 -0.53
N ALA A 36 14.90 -16.14 0.41
CA ALA A 36 13.46 -16.23 0.16
C ALA A 36 12.90 -14.91 -0.39
N GLN A 37 13.27 -13.77 0.21
CA GLN A 37 12.93 -12.44 -0.31
C GLN A 37 13.42 -12.26 -1.75
N SER A 38 14.69 -12.58 -2.00
CA SER A 38 15.30 -12.47 -3.31
C SER A 38 14.59 -13.34 -4.35
N TYR A 39 14.19 -14.56 -3.97
CA TYR A 39 13.39 -15.43 -4.81
C TYR A 39 12.03 -14.82 -5.15
N CYS A 40 11.30 -14.33 -4.13
CA CYS A 40 9.98 -13.74 -4.35
C CYS A 40 10.05 -12.48 -5.20
N GLN A 41 11.08 -11.64 -5.05
CA GLN A 41 11.29 -10.46 -5.90
C GLN A 41 11.61 -10.81 -7.36
N GLN A 42 12.23 -11.97 -7.60
CA GLN A 42 12.56 -12.43 -8.96
C GLN A 42 11.39 -13.13 -9.67
N THR A 43 10.49 -13.76 -8.91
CA THR A 43 9.46 -14.66 -9.45
C THR A 43 8.01 -14.16 -9.24
N HIS A 44 7.82 -13.30 -8.24
CA HIS A 44 6.54 -12.74 -7.78
C HIS A 44 6.70 -11.24 -7.47
N THR A 45 5.96 -10.69 -6.50
CA THR A 45 6.11 -9.29 -6.05
C THR A 45 7.15 -9.18 -4.93
N ASP A 46 6.90 -9.79 -3.77
CA ASP A 46 7.84 -9.90 -2.64
C ASP A 46 7.39 -11.06 -1.71
N LEU A 47 8.08 -11.28 -0.59
CA LEU A 47 7.55 -12.10 0.52
C LEU A 47 6.22 -11.52 1.01
N ALA A 48 5.35 -12.39 1.50
CA ALA A 48 4.00 -12.00 1.92
C ALA A 48 4.01 -10.86 2.95
N SER A 49 3.29 -9.79 2.61
CA SER A 49 2.87 -8.71 3.51
C SER A 49 1.39 -8.86 3.85
N ILE A 50 1.02 -8.65 5.11
CA ILE A 50 -0.33 -8.91 5.63
C ILE A 50 -0.85 -7.66 6.34
N GLU A 51 -1.96 -7.10 5.88
CA GLU A 51 -2.52 -5.84 6.39
C GLU A 51 -3.77 -6.03 7.26
N ASN A 52 -4.42 -7.19 7.20
CA ASN A 52 -5.66 -7.43 7.91
C ASN A 52 -5.96 -8.94 8.07
N THR A 53 -7.02 -9.23 8.82
CA THR A 53 -7.46 -10.59 9.13
C THR A 53 -7.93 -11.36 7.89
N GLU A 54 -8.51 -10.69 6.88
CA GLU A 54 -8.93 -11.34 5.63
C GLU A 54 -7.72 -11.85 4.83
N GLU A 55 -6.66 -11.04 4.72
CA GLU A 55 -5.40 -11.45 4.10
C GLU A 55 -4.72 -12.59 4.88
N MET A 56 -4.76 -12.54 6.22
CA MET A 56 -4.23 -13.63 7.06
C MET A 56 -4.97 -14.96 6.80
N LYS A 57 -6.30 -14.92 6.66
CA LYS A 57 -7.11 -16.11 6.31
C LYS A 57 -6.76 -16.66 4.93
N GLN A 58 -6.54 -15.78 3.94
CA GLN A 58 -6.18 -16.18 2.59
C GLN A 58 -4.77 -16.80 2.52
N LEU A 59 -3.83 -16.27 3.31
CA LEU A 59 -2.52 -16.88 3.48
C LEU A 59 -2.65 -18.29 4.05
N ASN A 60 -3.36 -18.45 5.17
CA ASN A 60 -3.54 -19.75 5.82
C ASN A 60 -4.20 -20.77 4.88
N SER A 61 -5.24 -20.39 4.14
CA SER A 61 -5.88 -21.31 3.19
C SER A 61 -4.94 -21.76 2.07
N THR A 62 -4.04 -20.87 1.62
CA THR A 62 -3.00 -21.20 0.63
C THR A 62 -2.02 -22.24 1.17
N VAL A 63 -1.57 -22.07 2.42
CA VAL A 63 -0.62 -22.97 3.09
C VAL A 63 -1.27 -24.34 3.36
N SER A 64 -2.49 -24.36 3.89
CA SER A 64 -3.23 -25.60 4.13
C SER A 64 -3.52 -26.37 2.84
N SER A 65 -3.81 -25.67 1.74
CA SER A 65 -4.01 -26.30 0.42
C SER A 65 -2.75 -26.95 -0.13
N ALA A 66 -1.57 -26.47 0.27
CA ALA A 66 -0.28 -27.08 -0.03
C ALA A 66 0.11 -28.22 0.94
N ALA A 67 -0.78 -28.57 1.89
CA ALA A 67 -0.54 -29.58 2.94
C ALA A 67 0.70 -29.32 3.80
N HIS A 68 1.09 -28.04 3.96
CA HIS A 68 2.19 -27.63 4.82
C HIS A 68 1.69 -27.32 6.24
N SER A 69 2.43 -27.76 7.25
CA SER A 69 2.04 -27.67 8.67
C SER A 69 3.17 -27.19 9.60
N SER A 70 4.24 -26.62 9.04
CA SER A 70 5.35 -26.04 9.82
C SER A 70 5.43 -24.53 9.60
N GLU A 71 6.29 -23.89 10.38
CA GLU A 71 6.59 -22.48 10.24
C GLU A 71 7.18 -22.15 8.86
N LEU A 72 6.82 -20.99 8.34
CA LEU A 72 7.31 -20.48 7.08
C LEU A 72 7.64 -18.99 7.16
N TRP A 73 8.50 -18.51 6.25
CA TRP A 73 8.84 -17.09 6.17
C TRP A 73 7.70 -16.24 5.61
N ILE A 74 7.45 -15.11 6.28
CA ILE A 74 6.69 -13.97 5.76
C ILE A 74 7.61 -12.74 5.65
N GLY A 75 7.13 -11.68 5.00
CA GLY A 75 7.94 -10.50 4.68
C GLY A 75 8.21 -9.55 5.83
N LEU A 76 7.72 -9.83 7.05
CA LEU A 76 7.93 -8.94 8.19
C LEU A 76 9.35 -9.12 8.75
N TYR A 77 10.06 -8.01 8.97
CA TYR A 77 11.40 -8.01 9.54
C TYR A 77 11.68 -6.73 10.33
N SER A 78 12.74 -6.73 11.14
CA SER A 78 13.18 -5.58 11.93
C SER A 78 14.68 -5.32 11.80
N GLN A 79 15.05 -4.05 11.56
CA GLN A 79 16.43 -3.57 11.75
C GLN A 79 16.55 -2.62 12.95
N ILE A 80 15.45 -1.95 13.29
CA ILE A 80 15.25 -0.97 14.37
C ILE A 80 13.75 -0.90 14.70
N ARG A 81 12.90 -1.06 13.67
CA ARG A 81 11.43 -1.12 13.75
C ARG A 81 10.91 -2.16 12.76
N TRP A 82 9.82 -2.83 13.13
CA TRP A 82 9.10 -3.76 12.27
C TRP A 82 8.60 -3.10 10.98
N ARG A 83 8.90 -3.72 9.85
CA ARG A 83 8.49 -3.27 8.51
C ARG A 83 8.33 -4.47 7.58
N TRP A 84 7.47 -4.33 6.58
CA TRP A 84 7.34 -5.34 5.54
C TRP A 84 8.44 -5.17 4.48
N SER A 85 8.88 -6.30 3.93
CA SER A 85 9.95 -6.42 2.93
C SER A 85 9.60 -5.75 1.60
N ASP A 86 8.31 -5.65 1.28
CA ASP A 86 7.79 -4.99 0.09
C ASP A 86 8.07 -3.47 0.07
N GLY A 87 8.35 -2.87 1.24
CA GLY A 87 8.59 -1.44 1.37
C GLY A 87 7.41 -0.57 0.90
N LEU A 88 6.22 -1.15 0.82
CA LEU A 88 4.96 -0.47 0.51
C LEU A 88 4.22 -0.18 1.83
N THR A 89 4.28 -1.13 2.76
CA THR A 89 3.60 -1.06 4.05
C THR A 89 4.63 -0.84 5.17
N GLY A 90 4.63 0.32 5.82
CA GLY A 90 5.82 0.69 6.63
C GLY A 90 5.72 1.77 7.70
N SER A 91 4.68 2.59 7.77
CA SER A 91 4.52 3.53 8.89
C SER A 91 3.72 2.90 10.02
N GLY A 92 4.28 1.87 10.66
CA GLY A 92 3.53 1.07 11.64
C GLY A 92 2.60 0.12 10.92
N ALA A 93 3.10 -1.07 10.56
CA ALA A 93 2.17 -2.12 10.17
C ALA A 93 1.36 -2.48 11.43
N ASP A 94 0.21 -1.84 11.57
CA ASP A 94 -0.59 -1.85 12.79
C ASP A 94 -1.19 -3.24 13.03
N TYR A 95 -1.45 -3.96 11.94
CA TYR A 95 -1.85 -5.36 12.02
C TYR A 95 -0.65 -6.24 12.42
N ARG A 96 -0.82 -6.92 13.55
CA ARG A 96 0.10 -7.90 14.10
C ARG A 96 -0.69 -9.09 14.59
N ASN A 97 -0.20 -10.29 14.29
CA ASN A 97 -0.75 -11.51 14.84
C ASN A 97 0.32 -12.32 15.58
N TRP A 98 1.17 -11.62 16.36
CA TRP A 98 2.13 -12.23 17.26
C TRP A 98 1.46 -13.30 18.12
N ASP A 99 2.18 -14.38 18.40
CA ASP A 99 1.71 -15.36 19.35
C ASP A 99 1.71 -14.77 20.76
N THR A 100 0.56 -14.87 21.44
CA THR A 100 0.38 -14.26 22.76
C THR A 100 0.78 -15.20 23.90
N SER A 101 1.03 -16.48 23.62
CA SER A 101 1.37 -17.48 24.64
C SER A 101 2.85 -17.51 24.98
N GLU A 102 3.71 -16.94 24.11
CA GLU A 102 5.18 -17.04 24.23
C GLU A 102 5.91 -15.70 24.43
N TYR A 103 5.20 -14.60 24.68
CA TYR A 103 5.78 -13.26 24.85
C TYR A 103 6.48 -12.69 23.61
N GLU A 104 5.98 -13.05 22.42
CA GLU A 104 6.51 -12.58 21.14
C GLU A 104 6.23 -11.09 20.85
N PRO A 105 7.13 -10.38 20.15
CA PRO A 105 8.49 -10.81 19.81
C PRO A 105 9.44 -10.69 21.01
N ASP A 106 10.22 -11.74 21.28
CA ASP A 106 11.08 -11.83 22.46
C ASP A 106 12.56 -11.47 22.18
N PHE A 107 12.94 -11.40 20.90
CA PHE A 107 14.30 -11.15 20.44
C PHE A 107 15.33 -12.06 21.11
N TYR A 108 15.05 -13.37 21.20
CA TYR A 108 15.92 -14.33 21.85
C TYR A 108 17.38 -14.19 21.40
N SER A 109 18.27 -14.03 22.38
CA SER A 109 19.71 -13.79 22.19
C SER A 109 20.08 -12.56 21.32
N GLY A 110 19.12 -11.67 21.06
CA GLY A 110 19.30 -10.45 20.27
C GLY A 110 19.59 -10.69 18.79
N VAL A 111 19.15 -11.82 18.22
CA VAL A 111 19.47 -12.23 16.84
C VAL A 111 18.24 -12.57 15.98
N GLN A 112 17.05 -12.60 16.58
CA GLN A 112 15.80 -12.85 15.88
C GLN A 112 15.24 -11.53 15.34
N PHE A 113 15.26 -11.37 14.03
CA PHE A 113 14.92 -10.12 13.35
C PHE A 113 14.03 -10.32 12.12
N CYS A 114 13.70 -11.57 11.81
CA CYS A 114 12.83 -11.98 10.71
C CYS A 114 11.63 -12.71 11.29
N VAL A 115 10.50 -12.77 10.59
CA VAL A 115 9.27 -13.31 11.17
C VAL A 115 8.84 -14.58 10.46
N SER A 116 8.63 -15.64 11.24
CA SER A 116 8.00 -16.87 10.79
C SER A 116 6.50 -16.86 11.13
N SER A 117 5.70 -17.63 10.39
CA SER A 117 4.29 -17.81 10.67
C SER A 117 3.88 -19.28 10.63
N LEU A 118 3.04 -19.68 11.57
CA LEU A 118 2.39 -20.98 11.65
C LEU A 118 0.93 -20.79 12.07
N GLU A 119 0.00 -21.36 11.30
CA GLU A 119 -1.45 -21.27 11.53
C GLU A 119 -1.98 -19.82 11.72
N GLY A 120 -1.26 -18.86 11.15
CA GLY A 120 -1.55 -17.44 11.20
C GLY A 120 -0.99 -16.71 12.41
N LYS A 121 -0.38 -17.40 13.37
CA LYS A 121 0.40 -16.79 14.46
C LYS A 121 1.84 -16.53 14.02
N TRP A 122 2.48 -15.53 14.63
CA TRP A 122 3.79 -15.00 14.22
C TRP A 122 4.79 -15.05 15.36
N TRP A 123 6.04 -15.36 15.02
CA TRP A 123 7.21 -15.40 15.91
C TRP A 123 8.37 -14.64 15.29
N ASP A 124 9.19 -13.97 16.10
CA ASP A 124 10.49 -13.52 15.62
C ASP A 124 11.51 -14.67 15.63
N PHE A 125 12.26 -14.78 14.55
CA PHE A 125 13.09 -15.93 14.26
C PHE A 125 14.42 -15.51 13.62
N GLN A 126 15.40 -16.40 13.71
CA GLN A 126 16.74 -16.13 13.23
C GLN A 126 16.74 -16.13 11.69
N CYS A 127 17.05 -14.98 11.08
CA CYS A 127 17.00 -14.80 9.63
C CYS A 127 17.85 -15.79 8.81
N ARG A 128 18.83 -16.45 9.47
CA ARG A 128 19.75 -17.43 8.86
C ARG A 128 19.20 -18.85 8.82
N GLU A 129 18.09 -19.13 9.51
CA GLU A 129 17.43 -20.41 9.44
C GLU A 129 16.77 -20.62 8.09
N LYS A 130 16.62 -21.88 7.68
CA LYS A 130 16.01 -22.23 6.41
C LYS A 130 14.59 -22.74 6.63
N LEU A 131 13.62 -21.95 6.17
CA LEU A 131 12.20 -22.32 6.19
C LEU A 131 11.66 -22.27 4.77
N GLN A 132 10.58 -23.01 4.52
CA GLN A 132 9.70 -22.72 3.40
C GLN A 132 9.14 -21.31 3.55
N PHE A 133 8.59 -20.76 2.48
CA PHE A 133 8.21 -19.36 2.47
C PHE A 133 7.02 -19.11 1.57
N ILE A 134 6.37 -17.98 1.79
CA ILE A 134 5.22 -17.59 1.02
C ILE A 134 5.46 -16.23 0.36
N CYS A 135 5.42 -16.23 -0.97
CA CYS A 135 5.43 -15.01 -1.75
C CYS A 135 4.00 -14.47 -1.89
N TYR A 136 3.87 -13.21 -2.28
CA TYR A 136 2.62 -12.73 -2.86
C TYR A 136 2.84 -12.18 -4.26
N ARG A 137 1.81 -12.32 -5.10
CA ARG A 137 1.66 -11.63 -6.36
C ARG A 137 0.45 -10.71 -6.22
N GLY A 138 0.65 -9.44 -6.42
CA GLY A 138 -0.42 -8.45 -6.42
C GLY A 138 0.06 -7.23 -7.17
N SER A 139 -0.88 -6.38 -7.60
CA SER A 139 -0.50 -5.07 -8.11
C SER A 139 0.35 -4.40 -7.04
N GLN A 140 1.59 -4.03 -7.38
CA GLN A 140 2.29 -2.98 -6.65
C GLN A 140 1.28 -1.83 -6.60
N MET A 141 0.78 -1.53 -5.41
CA MET A 141 -0.07 -0.38 -5.24
C MET A 141 0.82 0.81 -5.56
N ASN A 142 0.62 1.39 -6.75
CA ASN A 142 1.41 2.52 -7.19
C ASN A 142 1.21 3.61 -6.15
N PRO A 143 2.27 4.14 -5.53
CA PRO A 143 2.13 5.16 -4.51
C PRO A 143 1.38 6.35 -5.11
N GLU A 144 0.38 6.83 -4.38
CA GLU A 144 -0.26 8.10 -4.67
C GLU A 144 0.47 9.20 -3.93
N PHE A 145 0.82 10.27 -4.64
CA PHE A 145 1.58 11.38 -4.09
C PHE A 145 0.68 12.61 -3.90
N ASP A 146 0.78 13.21 -2.72
CA ASP A 146 -0.02 14.37 -2.32
C ASP A 146 0.85 15.51 -1.86
N LEU A 147 0.66 16.68 -2.49
CA LEU A 147 1.30 17.91 -2.08
C LEU A 147 0.61 18.47 -0.83
N VAL A 148 1.38 18.66 0.22
CA VAL A 148 0.98 19.41 1.40
C VAL A 148 1.58 20.81 1.33
N ASP A 149 0.73 21.80 1.10
CA ASP A 149 1.12 23.21 0.94
C ASP A 149 1.29 23.92 2.30
N LYS A 150 2.06 23.31 3.21
CA LYS A 150 2.43 23.87 4.51
C LYS A 150 3.94 23.92 4.62
N GLU A 151 4.51 25.07 4.98
CA GLU A 151 5.96 25.20 5.11
C GLU A 151 6.45 24.65 6.46
N MET A 152 7.18 23.54 6.41
CA MET A 152 7.65 22.82 7.59
C MET A 152 9.14 22.44 7.47
N SER A 153 9.80 22.28 8.62
CA SER A 153 11.11 21.60 8.67
C SER A 153 10.96 20.17 8.15
N TRP A 154 12.04 19.54 7.70
CA TRP A 154 11.96 18.17 7.18
C TRP A 154 11.40 17.19 8.22
N SER A 155 11.81 17.32 9.49
CA SER A 155 11.31 16.47 10.57
C SER A 155 9.82 16.69 10.88
N ASP A 156 9.35 17.94 10.84
CA ASP A 156 7.93 18.24 11.05
C ASP A 156 7.07 17.76 9.87
N ALA A 157 7.55 17.94 8.64
CA ALA A 157 6.90 17.45 7.43
C ALA A 157 6.75 15.92 7.46
N ARG A 158 7.81 15.20 7.86
CA ARG A 158 7.77 13.74 8.06
C ARG A 158 6.74 13.34 9.09
N ARG A 159 6.73 14.01 10.25
CA ARG A 159 5.74 13.73 11.31
C ARG A 159 4.32 13.94 10.79
N TYR A 160 4.07 15.06 10.09
CA TYR A 160 2.77 15.33 9.48
C TYR A 160 2.36 14.22 8.50
N CYS A 161 3.26 13.80 7.61
CA CYS A 161 2.95 12.73 6.67
C CYS A 161 2.63 11.42 7.40
N ARG A 162 3.32 11.09 8.49
CA ARG A 162 3.03 9.86 9.27
C ARG A 162 1.73 9.93 10.07
N GLU A 163 1.25 11.12 10.38
CA GLU A 163 -0.03 11.32 11.09
C GLU A 163 -1.23 11.32 10.14
N ASN A 164 -1.04 11.62 8.85
CA ASN A 164 -2.13 11.85 7.88
C ASN A 164 -2.05 10.98 6.62
N PHE A 165 -0.89 10.38 6.36
CA PHE A 165 -0.52 9.55 5.20
C PHE A 165 0.41 8.43 5.69
N LEU A 166 1.21 7.81 4.80
CA LEU A 166 2.21 6.83 5.21
C LEU A 166 3.53 7.51 5.64
N ASP A 167 4.19 8.22 4.73
CA ASP A 167 5.42 8.96 5.03
C ASP A 167 5.65 10.07 3.98
N LEU A 168 6.74 10.82 4.10
CA LEU A 168 7.24 11.66 3.01
C LEU A 168 7.51 10.82 1.76
N ALA A 169 7.32 11.41 0.58
CA ALA A 169 7.49 10.76 -0.70
C ALA A 169 8.84 10.04 -0.84
N THR A 170 8.75 8.73 -1.01
CA THR A 170 9.86 7.87 -1.44
C THR A 170 9.82 7.75 -2.95
N VAL A 171 10.97 7.88 -3.59
CA VAL A 171 11.09 7.82 -5.05
C VAL A 171 12.01 6.68 -5.46
N LYS A 172 11.43 5.60 -5.97
CA LYS A 172 12.12 4.34 -6.29
C LYS A 172 12.57 4.25 -7.75
N ASN A 173 12.01 5.07 -8.64
CA ASN A 173 12.29 5.04 -10.08
C ASN A 173 12.00 6.39 -10.76
N PRO A 174 12.42 6.58 -12.03
CA PRO A 174 12.15 7.82 -12.77
C PRO A 174 10.66 8.16 -12.93
N GLY A 175 9.78 7.16 -13.05
CA GLY A 175 8.35 7.36 -13.19
C GLY A 175 7.72 7.99 -11.95
N GLU A 176 8.05 7.46 -10.77
CA GLU A 176 7.65 8.05 -9.49
C GLU A 176 8.23 9.47 -9.33
N ASN A 177 9.46 9.72 -9.77
CA ASN A 177 10.04 11.06 -9.73
C ASN A 177 9.21 12.06 -10.53
N GLN A 178 8.78 11.66 -11.72
CA GLN A 178 7.94 12.48 -12.58
C GLN A 178 6.57 12.77 -11.93
N GLN A 179 5.94 11.77 -11.30
CA GLN A 179 4.67 11.96 -10.59
C GLN A 179 4.81 12.94 -9.41
N VAL A 180 5.87 12.80 -8.60
CA VAL A 180 6.15 13.75 -7.51
C VAL A 180 6.41 15.16 -8.06
N HIS A 181 7.13 15.27 -9.18
CA HIS A 181 7.41 16.55 -9.82
C HIS A 181 6.14 17.26 -10.31
N GLU A 182 5.23 16.52 -10.95
CA GLU A 182 3.92 17.02 -11.40
C GLU A 182 3.06 17.47 -10.20
N LYS A 183 2.99 16.64 -9.15
CA LYS A 183 2.27 16.95 -7.92
C LYS A 183 2.84 18.15 -7.18
N ALA A 184 4.15 18.38 -7.26
CA ALA A 184 4.81 19.53 -6.63
C ALA A 184 4.40 20.88 -7.26
N GLN A 185 3.72 20.89 -8.42
CA GLN A 185 3.21 22.12 -9.06
C GLN A 185 4.29 23.21 -9.22
N SER A 186 5.49 22.82 -9.69
CA SER A 186 6.65 23.71 -9.83
C SER A 186 7.15 24.36 -8.52
N LYS A 187 6.71 23.89 -7.35
CA LYS A 187 7.27 24.27 -6.05
C LYS A 187 8.50 23.42 -5.75
N ARG A 188 9.37 23.96 -4.90
CA ARG A 188 10.42 23.17 -4.27
C ARG A 188 9.83 22.51 -3.05
N VAL A 189 9.91 21.19 -2.96
CA VAL A 189 9.22 20.40 -1.94
C VAL A 189 10.16 19.44 -1.24
N TRP A 190 9.90 19.15 0.04
CA TRP A 190 10.57 18.04 0.72
C TRP A 190 10.12 16.68 0.15
N ILE A 191 11.09 15.76 0.08
CA ILE A 191 10.89 14.33 -0.14
C ILE A 191 11.53 13.55 1.03
N GLY A 192 11.26 12.25 1.12
CA GLY A 192 11.66 11.42 2.25
C GLY A 192 13.15 11.12 2.37
N LEU A 193 13.99 11.58 1.42
CA LEU A 193 15.42 11.26 1.42
C LEU A 193 16.19 12.18 2.38
N HIS A 194 16.98 11.57 3.27
CA HIS A 194 17.87 12.30 4.19
C HIS A 194 19.20 11.56 4.37
N ARG A 195 20.18 12.25 4.97
CA ARG A 195 21.49 11.68 5.29
C ARG A 195 21.80 11.80 6.78
N GLU A 196 22.16 10.69 7.42
CA GLU A 196 22.66 10.65 8.80
C GLU A 196 23.32 9.29 9.16
N PRO A 197 24.65 9.09 9.03
CA PRO A 197 25.62 9.70 8.12
C PRO A 197 25.57 9.13 6.68
N HIS A 198 24.79 8.06 6.46
CA HIS A 198 24.49 7.50 5.14
C HIS A 198 23.13 8.00 4.64
N ILE A 199 22.84 7.76 3.36
CA ILE A 199 21.58 8.18 2.72
C ILE A 199 20.50 7.13 2.96
N TYR A 200 19.33 7.58 3.41
CA TYR A 200 18.17 6.76 3.70
C TYR A 200 16.89 7.43 3.23
N TRP A 201 15.90 6.61 2.85
CA TRP A 201 14.51 7.03 2.76
C TRP A 201 13.86 6.99 4.15
N SER A 202 12.98 7.95 4.45
CA SER A 202 12.33 8.10 5.75
C SER A 202 11.39 6.93 6.10
N ASP A 203 10.84 6.27 5.08
CA ASP A 203 10.04 5.05 5.18
C ASP A 203 10.88 3.79 5.41
N GLY A 204 12.21 3.88 5.30
CA GLY A 204 13.15 2.79 5.49
C GLY A 204 13.35 1.89 4.26
N THR A 205 12.81 2.24 3.10
CA THR A 205 13.05 1.54 1.84
C THR A 205 14.51 1.68 1.40
N LYS A 206 14.96 0.72 0.58
CA LYS A 206 16.33 0.70 0.07
C LYS A 206 16.55 1.86 -0.90
N TYR A 207 17.67 2.56 -0.73
CA TYR A 207 18.15 3.56 -1.68
C TYR A 207 18.69 2.88 -2.95
N SER A 208 17.88 2.81 -4.01
CA SER A 208 18.23 2.17 -5.30
C SER A 208 18.20 3.13 -6.50
N PHE A 209 17.63 4.32 -6.34
CA PHE A 209 17.46 5.31 -7.39
C PHE A 209 17.88 6.69 -6.91
N SER A 210 18.44 7.48 -7.82
CA SER A 210 18.86 8.85 -7.54
C SER A 210 18.61 9.78 -8.72
N ASN A 211 18.10 10.98 -8.45
CA ASN A 211 17.89 12.02 -9.46
C ASN A 211 18.52 13.37 -9.03
N TRP A 212 19.75 13.34 -8.55
CA TRP A 212 20.46 14.56 -8.12
C TRP A 212 20.71 15.52 -9.28
N ALA A 213 20.58 16.83 -9.03
CA ALA A 213 20.92 17.85 -10.01
C ALA A 213 22.40 17.78 -10.43
N SER A 214 22.68 18.20 -11.67
CA SER A 214 24.04 18.15 -12.23
C SER A 214 25.08 18.84 -11.32
N GLY A 215 26.21 18.16 -11.11
CA GLY A 215 27.30 18.64 -10.24
C GLY A 215 27.05 18.49 -8.74
N MET A 216 25.89 17.99 -8.31
CA MET A 216 25.61 17.76 -6.90
C MET A 216 26.18 16.42 -6.42
N ASN A 217 26.91 16.46 -5.31
CA ASN A 217 27.39 15.27 -4.62
C ASN A 217 26.87 15.28 -3.17
N PRO A 218 25.87 14.45 -2.82
CA PRO A 218 25.26 14.46 -1.48
C PRO A 218 26.19 13.92 -0.38
N PHE A 219 27.36 13.38 -0.75
CA PHE A 219 28.38 12.89 0.18
C PHE A 219 29.47 13.93 0.48
N ARG A 220 29.52 15.05 -0.26
CA ARG A 220 30.45 16.16 0.02
C ARG A 220 29.77 17.21 0.91
N GLY A 221 30.38 17.54 2.04
CA GLY A 221 29.89 18.58 2.96
C GLY A 221 29.31 18.02 4.26
N MET A 222 28.28 18.68 4.81
CA MET A 222 27.70 18.38 6.12
C MET A 222 27.20 16.93 6.23
N SER A 223 27.34 16.33 7.42
CA SER A 223 26.92 14.96 7.71
C SER A 223 25.40 14.77 7.78
N LYS A 224 24.64 15.85 8.05
CA LYS A 224 23.18 15.87 8.12
C LYS A 224 22.60 16.81 7.06
N ILE A 225 21.88 16.21 6.12
CA ILE A 225 21.20 16.93 5.03
C ILE A 225 19.87 16.26 4.73
N CYS A 226 18.95 17.05 4.20
CA CYS A 226 17.65 16.59 3.75
C CYS A 226 17.48 16.94 2.28
N ALA A 227 16.91 16.02 1.49
CA ALA A 227 16.74 16.23 0.06
C ALA A 227 15.41 16.90 -0.25
N ALA A 228 15.44 17.86 -1.16
CA ALA A 228 14.26 18.51 -1.72
C ALA A 228 14.22 18.29 -3.23
N LEU A 229 13.03 18.01 -3.77
CA LEU A 229 12.78 18.07 -5.19
C LEU A 229 12.71 19.54 -5.62
N THR A 230 13.43 19.87 -6.69
CA THR A 230 13.53 21.22 -7.24
C THR A 230 12.42 21.48 -8.26
N ARG A 231 12.33 22.73 -8.70
CA ARG A 231 11.35 23.15 -9.70
C ARG A 231 11.57 22.50 -11.08
N SER A 232 12.73 21.93 -11.34
CA SER A 232 13.08 21.19 -12.56
C SER A 232 12.92 19.67 -12.40
N GLY A 233 12.47 19.19 -11.24
CA GLY A 233 12.26 17.76 -10.99
C GLY A 233 13.49 17.00 -10.49
N GLU A 234 14.67 17.62 -10.51
CA GLU A 234 15.91 17.07 -9.94
C GLU A 234 15.97 17.30 -8.42
N TRP A 235 16.83 16.57 -7.72
CA TRP A 235 16.97 16.68 -6.26
C TRP A 235 18.14 17.55 -5.88
N LYS A 236 18.00 18.22 -4.74
CA LYS A 236 19.11 18.88 -4.09
C LYS A 236 19.12 18.74 -2.58
N THR A 237 20.28 18.90 -1.98
CA THR A 237 20.47 18.84 -0.54
C THR A 237 20.28 20.21 0.09
N LEU A 238 19.52 20.29 1.18
CA LEU A 238 19.30 21.50 1.96
C LEU A 238 19.49 21.21 3.46
N SER A 239 19.63 22.29 4.25
CA SER A 239 19.51 22.19 5.70
C SER A 239 18.12 21.66 6.06
N CYS A 240 18.05 20.66 6.93
CA CYS A 240 16.78 20.06 7.37
C CYS A 240 15.86 21.04 8.11
N GLU A 241 16.41 22.16 8.62
CA GLU A 241 15.66 23.24 9.26
C GLU A 241 14.99 24.19 8.27
N THR A 242 15.29 24.07 6.96
CA THR A 242 14.61 24.87 5.93
C THR A 242 13.11 24.56 5.96
N ARG A 243 12.26 25.59 5.90
CA ARG A 243 10.82 25.40 5.82
C ARG A 243 10.39 25.34 4.37
N LEU A 244 9.79 24.23 3.94
CA LEU A 244 9.30 24.04 2.59
C LEU A 244 7.94 23.31 2.63
N PRO A 245 7.09 23.48 1.59
CA PRO A 245 6.02 22.52 1.33
C PRO A 245 6.62 21.14 1.07
N PHE A 246 5.80 20.09 1.12
CA PHE A 246 6.30 18.73 1.10
C PHE A 246 5.31 17.79 0.43
N VAL A 247 5.82 16.68 -0.10
CA VAL A 247 4.99 15.65 -0.72
C VAL A 247 4.96 14.44 0.19
N CYS A 248 3.76 14.00 0.58
CA CYS A 248 3.55 12.72 1.24
C CYS A 248 3.20 11.65 0.19
N TYR A 249 3.37 10.38 0.54
CA TYR A 249 2.78 9.30 -0.24
C TYR A 249 1.79 8.47 0.58
N SER A 250 0.81 7.93 -0.12
CA SER A 250 -0.13 6.93 0.37
C SER A 250 -0.16 5.75 -0.60
N LEU A 251 -0.75 4.64 -0.19
CA LEU A 251 -1.14 3.58 -1.12
C LEU A 251 -2.63 3.74 -1.43
N PRO A 252 -3.06 3.50 -2.67
CA PRO A 252 -4.47 3.39 -3.01
C PRO A 252 -5.18 2.53 -1.97
N THR A 253 -6.15 3.09 -1.25
CA THR A 253 -6.97 2.24 -0.38
C THR A 253 -7.80 1.31 -1.27
N PRO A 254 -7.92 0.00 -0.95
CA PRO A 254 -8.85 -0.86 -1.66
C PRO A 254 -10.25 -0.25 -1.50
N VAL A 255 -10.79 0.32 -2.58
CA VAL A 255 -12.14 0.87 -2.58
C VAL A 255 -13.09 -0.28 -2.26
N LYS A 256 -13.59 -0.34 -1.02
CA LYS A 256 -14.59 -1.35 -0.63
C LYS A 256 -15.84 -1.08 -1.45
N ARG A 257 -16.07 -1.90 -2.48
CA ARG A 257 -17.34 -1.91 -3.22
C ARG A 257 -18.44 -2.35 -2.26
N GLN A 258 -19.26 -1.41 -1.84
CA GLN A 258 -20.47 -1.71 -1.08
C GLN A 258 -21.62 -1.92 -2.07
N VAL A 259 -22.04 -3.17 -2.25
CA VAL A 259 -23.23 -3.48 -3.05
C VAL A 259 -24.44 -3.31 -2.15
N VAL A 260 -25.26 -2.30 -2.43
CA VAL A 260 -26.52 -2.07 -1.72
C VAL A 260 -27.65 -2.66 -2.55
N LYS A 261 -28.34 -3.67 -2.01
CA LYS A 261 -29.55 -4.22 -2.62
C LYS A 261 -30.73 -3.33 -2.24
N LEU A 262 -31.31 -2.65 -3.23
CA LEU A 262 -32.51 -1.84 -3.04
C LEU A 262 -33.74 -2.64 -3.51
N THR A 263 -34.74 -2.74 -2.64
CA THR A 263 -36.07 -3.26 -3.00
C THR A 263 -36.94 -2.07 -3.35
N VAL A 264 -37.37 -1.96 -4.61
CA VAL A 264 -38.27 -0.89 -5.05
C VAL A 264 -39.69 -1.44 -5.12
N HIS A 265 -40.60 -0.86 -4.35
CA HIS A 265 -42.02 -1.13 -4.46
C HIS A 265 -42.61 -0.19 -5.52
N VAL A 266 -43.16 -0.76 -6.59
CA VAL A 266 -43.80 -0.01 -7.67
C VAL A 266 -45.31 -0.06 -7.42
N GLU A 267 -45.93 1.10 -7.23
CA GLU A 267 -47.39 1.24 -7.22
C GLU A 267 -47.91 1.44 -8.65
N ASP A 268 -49.14 1.03 -8.93
CA ASP A 268 -49.76 1.13 -10.25
C ASP A 268 -49.93 2.60 -10.70
N PRO A 269 -49.66 2.94 -11.97
CA PRO A 269 -49.43 2.06 -13.12
C PRO A 269 -47.99 1.50 -13.22
N PRO A 270 -47.74 0.44 -14.01
CA PRO A 270 -46.44 -0.20 -14.13
C PRO A 270 -45.37 0.78 -14.62
N VAL A 271 -44.44 1.11 -13.72
CA VAL A 271 -43.26 1.92 -14.03
C VAL A 271 -42.26 1.07 -14.79
N ASP A 272 -41.86 1.52 -15.99
CA ASP A 272 -40.78 0.90 -16.73
C ASP A 272 -39.44 1.21 -16.03
N LEU A 273 -38.95 0.26 -15.25
CA LEU A 273 -37.65 0.37 -14.57
C LEU A 273 -36.48 0.40 -15.54
N ASN A 274 -36.70 0.11 -16.83
CA ASN A 274 -35.69 0.27 -17.86
C ASN A 274 -35.62 1.66 -18.48
N ASP A 275 -36.62 2.51 -18.24
CA ASP A 275 -36.65 3.89 -18.69
C ASP A 275 -35.48 4.70 -18.09
N SER A 276 -34.80 5.46 -18.93
CA SER A 276 -33.61 6.22 -18.54
C SER A 276 -33.90 7.35 -17.54
N ALA A 277 -35.09 7.94 -17.59
CA ALA A 277 -35.52 8.98 -16.65
C ALA A 277 -35.87 8.37 -15.29
N VAL A 278 -36.58 7.24 -15.28
CA VAL A 278 -36.87 6.47 -14.06
C VAL A 278 -35.57 6.04 -13.38
N LYS A 279 -34.60 5.52 -14.15
CA LYS A 279 -33.27 5.16 -13.65
C LYS A 279 -32.54 6.37 -13.06
N ALA A 280 -32.50 7.51 -13.76
CA ALA A 280 -31.86 8.73 -13.28
C ALA A 280 -32.48 9.23 -11.97
N GLU A 281 -33.80 9.15 -11.82
CA GLU A 281 -34.49 9.58 -10.61
C GLU A 281 -34.25 8.63 -9.43
N LEU A 282 -34.27 7.31 -9.65
CA LEU A 282 -33.91 6.32 -8.63
C LEU A 282 -32.48 6.51 -8.13
N LEU A 283 -31.53 6.79 -9.03
CA LEU A 283 -30.14 7.08 -8.66
C LEU A 283 -30.04 8.36 -7.82
N THR A 284 -30.79 9.40 -8.20
CA THR A 284 -30.81 10.68 -7.48
C THR A 284 -31.36 10.51 -6.06
N ARG A 285 -32.45 9.74 -5.90
CA ARG A 285 -33.04 9.43 -4.59
C ARG A 285 -32.16 8.53 -3.73
N ALA A 286 -31.49 7.55 -4.33
CA ALA A 286 -30.52 6.70 -3.62
C ALA A 286 -29.31 7.51 -3.12
N SER A 287 -28.87 8.50 -3.91
CA SER A 287 -27.77 9.40 -3.55
C SER A 287 -28.10 10.37 -2.40
N SER A 288 -29.37 10.76 -2.25
CA SER A 288 -29.80 11.70 -1.22
C SER A 288 -30.03 11.06 0.15
N HIS A 289 -30.16 9.73 0.22
CA HIS A 289 -30.37 8.96 1.46
C HIS A 289 -29.12 8.24 1.96
N SER A 290 -28.02 8.25 1.20
CA SER A 290 -26.71 7.81 1.69
C SER A 290 -26.12 8.86 2.65
N PRO A 291 -25.56 8.47 3.81
CA PRO A 291 -24.85 9.40 4.69
C PRO A 291 -23.68 10.06 3.94
N PRO A 292 -23.26 11.28 4.33
CA PRO A 292 -22.29 12.05 3.57
C PRO A 292 -20.93 11.34 3.59
N LEU A 293 -20.63 10.62 2.51
CA LEU A 293 -19.30 10.11 2.20
C LEU A 293 -18.79 10.93 1.01
N HIS A 294 -17.66 11.61 1.23
CA HIS A 294 -17.13 12.58 0.29
C HIS A 294 -16.76 11.92 -1.04
N SER A 295 -17.40 12.44 -2.10
CA SER A 295 -17.26 12.09 -3.51
C SER A 295 -17.90 10.74 -3.87
N HIS A 296 -18.83 10.73 -4.83
CA HIS A 296 -19.00 9.69 -5.88
C HIS A 296 -20.02 10.16 -6.93
N ARG A 297 -19.85 9.72 -8.19
CA ARG A 297 -20.82 9.80 -9.30
C ARG A 297 -21.37 8.40 -9.59
N LEU A 298 -22.67 8.29 -9.86
CA LEU A 298 -23.39 7.04 -10.14
C LEU A 298 -23.63 6.82 -11.64
N TYR A 299 -23.51 5.57 -12.13
CA TYR A 299 -23.75 5.17 -13.52
C TYR A 299 -24.50 3.83 -13.59
N VAL A 300 -25.33 3.60 -14.62
CA VAL A 300 -26.14 2.39 -14.83
C VAL A 300 -25.79 1.71 -16.16
N TYR A 301 -25.66 0.38 -16.16
CA TYR A 301 -25.44 -0.47 -17.34
C TYR A 301 -26.44 -1.64 -17.43
N GLN A 302 -26.61 -2.17 -18.64
CA GLN A 302 -27.48 -3.30 -18.98
C GLN A 302 -26.62 -4.54 -19.28
N PHE A 303 -26.96 -5.70 -18.72
CA PHE A 303 -26.43 -6.98 -19.18
C PHE A 303 -27.52 -7.70 -20.00
N PRO A 304 -27.18 -8.39 -21.10
CA PRO A 304 -28.11 -9.30 -21.75
C PRO A 304 -28.34 -10.52 -20.86
N ASP A 305 -29.58 -10.99 -20.85
CA ASP A 305 -29.99 -12.18 -20.11
C ASP A 305 -29.14 -13.40 -20.54
N PHE A 306 -28.49 -14.05 -19.57
CA PHE A 306 -27.98 -15.41 -19.77
C PHE A 306 -29.14 -16.36 -19.47
N GLU A 307 -29.52 -17.15 -20.48
CA GLU A 307 -30.38 -18.34 -20.31
C GLU A 307 -29.71 -19.39 -19.40
#